data_AF-A0A7C6LA16-F1
#
_entry.id   AF-A0A7C6LA16-F1
#
_cell.length_a   1.000
_cell.length_b   1.000
_cell.length_c   1.000
_cell.angle_alpha   90.00
_cell.angle_beta   90.00
_cell.angle_gamma   90.00
#
_symmetry.space_group_name_H-M   'P 1'
#
loop_
_entity.id
_entity.type
_entity.pdbx_description
1 polymer ?
#
loop_
_entity_poly.entity_id
_entity_poly.type
_entity_poly.pdbx_seq_one_letter_code
_entity_poly.pdbx_strand_id
1 'polypeptide(L)'
;MLVVILLTSGCLMMWSAAAAAFSDAEAEKALAEALEYATVQYWFEGEPHQGVAYLYGGQDTVSQYIAKLEQGAEPGVQAGIDASGLVINAYRAVYPELQLVSVVGSREVLVKDASSETLYSWNVRPLTVDELRPGDLLFFGTEGRGINGVALYAGRRGNLLEMVTASQSRGKVVLTTVRLGGDYWESSFVGAGRLIKR
;
A
#
# COMPACT_ATOMS: atom_id res chain seq x y z
N MET A 1 64.50 19.92 14.36
CA MET A 1 63.17 20.43 14.73
C MET A 1 62.15 19.69 13.88
N LEU A 2 61.46 18.71 14.48
CA LEU A 2 60.59 17.74 13.80
C LEU A 2 59.15 18.30 13.81
N VAL A 3 58.54 18.53 12.66
CA VAL A 3 57.12 18.95 12.56
C VAL A 3 56.27 17.69 12.45
N VAL A 4 55.49 17.42 13.50
CA VAL A 4 54.49 16.35 13.55
C VAL A 4 53.26 16.83 12.78
N ILE A 5 52.94 16.16 11.67
CA ILE A 5 51.69 16.36 10.94
C ILE A 5 50.61 15.54 11.65
N LEU A 6 49.71 16.22 12.37
CA LEU A 6 48.49 15.63 12.90
C LEU A 6 47.51 15.39 11.73
N LEU A 7 47.40 14.13 11.31
CA LEU A 7 46.30 13.64 10.49
C LEU A 7 45.05 13.59 11.36
N THR A 8 44.19 14.59 11.24
CA THR A 8 42.83 14.51 11.79
C THR A 8 42.04 13.52 10.93
N SER A 9 41.90 12.30 11.42
CA SER A 9 40.99 11.29 10.88
C SER A 9 39.58 11.88 10.78
N GLY A 10 39.13 12.08 9.54
CA GLY A 10 37.75 12.42 9.24
C GLY A 10 36.84 11.31 9.77
N CYS A 11 36.09 11.62 10.82
CA CYS A 11 34.92 10.85 11.18
C CYS A 11 33.86 11.20 10.12
N LEU A 12 33.92 10.52 8.98
CA LEU A 12 32.78 10.40 8.07
C LEU A 12 31.70 9.69 8.88
N MET A 13 30.84 10.48 9.53
CA MET A 13 29.54 10.02 9.96
C MET A 13 28.87 9.45 8.71
N MET A 14 28.91 8.13 8.58
CA MET A 14 28.09 7.42 7.63
C MET A 14 26.66 7.73 8.03
N TRP A 15 26.04 8.66 7.31
CA TRP A 15 24.60 8.78 7.29
C TRP A 15 24.08 7.37 6.95
N SER A 16 23.42 6.73 7.92
CA SER A 16 22.42 5.70 7.59
C SER A 16 21.57 6.32 6.48
N ALA A 17 21.49 5.68 5.32
CA ALA A 17 20.62 6.14 4.25
C ALA A 17 19.22 6.30 4.86
N ALA A 18 18.82 7.53 5.13
CA ALA A 18 17.53 7.81 5.72
C ALA A 18 16.50 7.20 4.76
N ALA A 19 15.70 6.27 5.27
CA ALA A 19 14.69 5.61 4.48
C ALA A 19 13.79 6.69 3.86
N ALA A 20 13.91 6.85 2.55
CA ALA A 20 13.23 7.91 1.82
C ALA A 20 11.83 7.44 1.46
N ALA A 21 10.84 8.33 1.56
CA ALA A 21 9.54 8.05 0.95
C ALA A 21 9.72 7.85 -0.57
N PHE A 22 8.88 7.02 -1.19
CA PHE A 22 8.83 6.91 -2.64
C PHE A 22 8.65 8.30 -3.29
N SER A 23 9.22 8.50 -4.48
CA SER A 23 8.99 9.73 -5.25
C SER A 23 7.56 9.78 -5.81
N ASP A 24 7.09 10.96 -6.21
CA ASP A 24 5.77 11.11 -6.86
C ASP A 24 5.63 10.18 -8.08
N ALA A 25 6.67 10.11 -8.92
CA ALA A 25 6.66 9.28 -10.13
C ALA A 25 6.65 7.77 -9.82
N GLU A 26 7.30 7.33 -8.74
CA GLU A 26 7.23 5.93 -8.32
C GLU A 26 5.87 5.58 -7.71
N ALA A 27 5.30 6.48 -6.91
CA ALA A 27 3.97 6.31 -6.34
C ALA A 27 2.89 6.25 -7.45
N GLU A 28 3.00 7.10 -8.47
CA GLU A 28 2.09 7.09 -9.62
C GLU A 28 2.18 5.78 -10.42
N LYS A 29 3.39 5.22 -10.57
CA LYS A 29 3.56 3.87 -11.16
C LYS A 29 2.90 2.81 -10.30
N ALA A 30 3.09 2.85 -8.98
CA ALA A 30 2.43 1.91 -8.07
C ALA A 30 0.90 2.02 -8.16
N LEU A 31 0.35 3.22 -8.31
CA LEU A 31 -1.08 3.39 -8.57
C LEU A 31 -1.50 2.73 -9.88
N ALA A 32 -0.75 2.92 -10.97
CA ALA A 32 -1.06 2.28 -12.25
C ALA A 32 -1.10 0.75 -12.12
N GLU A 33 -0.13 0.16 -11.41
CA GLU A 33 -0.11 -1.28 -11.08
C GLU A 33 -1.35 -1.69 -10.27
N ALA A 34 -1.74 -0.92 -9.26
CA ALA A 34 -2.93 -1.20 -8.46
C ALA A 34 -4.25 -1.12 -9.27
N LEU A 35 -4.31 -0.24 -10.28
CA LEU A 35 -5.47 -0.13 -11.17
C LEU A 35 -5.67 -1.39 -12.01
N GLU A 36 -4.59 -2.10 -12.38
CA GLU A 36 -4.71 -3.37 -13.12
C GLU A 36 -5.51 -4.41 -12.33
N TYR A 37 -5.33 -4.46 -11.01
CA TYR A 37 -6.10 -5.34 -10.13
C TYR A 37 -7.59 -5.00 -10.14
N ALA A 38 -7.97 -3.74 -10.33
CA ALA A 38 -9.36 -3.30 -10.41
C ALA A 38 -9.99 -3.56 -11.78
N THR A 39 -9.18 -3.63 -12.85
CA THR A 39 -9.64 -3.72 -14.23
C THR A 39 -9.49 -5.11 -14.85
N VAL A 40 -8.73 -6.03 -14.24
CA VAL A 40 -8.60 -7.39 -14.74
C VAL A 40 -9.97 -8.03 -14.92
N GLN A 41 -10.18 -8.69 -16.06
CA GLN A 41 -11.40 -9.41 -16.37
C GLN A 41 -11.10 -10.90 -16.44
N TYR A 42 -12.00 -11.72 -15.93
CA TYR A 42 -11.88 -13.18 -15.94
C TYR A 42 -13.26 -13.82 -15.99
N TRP A 43 -13.30 -15.10 -16.35
CA TRP A 43 -14.51 -15.90 -16.36
C TRP A 43 -14.46 -16.90 -15.21
N PHE A 44 -15.55 -17.02 -14.45
CA PHE A 44 -15.68 -18.00 -13.39
C PHE A 44 -17.12 -18.52 -13.40
N GLU A 45 -17.28 -19.85 -13.35
CA GLU A 45 -18.58 -20.52 -13.43
C GLU A 45 -19.48 -20.07 -14.61
N GLY A 46 -18.87 -19.68 -15.73
CA GLY A 46 -19.57 -19.24 -16.93
C GLY A 46 -20.00 -17.76 -16.93
N GLU A 47 -19.70 -17.01 -15.88
CA GLU A 47 -20.02 -15.58 -15.77
C GLU A 47 -18.78 -14.69 -15.90
N PRO A 48 -18.90 -13.49 -16.50
CA PRO A 48 -17.81 -12.54 -16.56
C PRO A 48 -17.68 -11.78 -15.24
N HIS A 49 -16.45 -11.71 -14.73
CA HIS A 49 -16.09 -10.95 -13.54
C HIS A 49 -15.02 -9.91 -13.86
N GLN A 50 -14.99 -8.85 -13.06
CA GLN A 50 -13.97 -7.82 -13.13
C GLN A 50 -13.45 -7.49 -11.73
N GLY A 51 -12.14 -7.35 -11.61
CA GLY A 51 -11.41 -7.00 -10.39
C GLY A 51 -10.98 -8.24 -9.63
N VAL A 52 -9.74 -8.28 -9.15
CA VAL A 52 -9.23 -9.40 -8.31
C VAL A 52 -10.12 -9.54 -7.07
N ALA A 53 -10.56 -10.77 -6.78
CA ALA A 53 -11.42 -11.02 -5.64
C ALA A 53 -10.73 -10.68 -4.32
N TYR A 54 -11.53 -10.18 -3.37
CA TYR A 54 -11.05 -9.89 -2.02
C TYR A 54 -10.85 -11.21 -1.27
N LEU A 55 -9.68 -11.37 -0.66
CA LEU A 55 -9.36 -12.49 0.23
C LEU A 55 -8.54 -11.94 1.40
N TYR A 56 -9.03 -12.08 2.63
CA TYR A 56 -8.33 -11.60 3.82
C TYR A 56 -6.98 -12.31 3.99
N GLY A 57 -5.89 -11.55 4.12
CA GLY A 57 -4.51 -12.07 4.11
C GLY A 57 -4.01 -12.49 2.72
N GLY A 58 -4.78 -12.24 1.66
CA GLY A 58 -4.42 -12.57 0.29
C GLY A 58 -3.31 -11.66 -0.24
N GLN A 59 -2.40 -12.24 -1.02
CA GLN A 59 -1.20 -11.58 -1.57
C GLN A 59 -1.01 -11.89 -3.06
N ASP A 60 -2.02 -12.43 -3.74
CA ASP A 60 -1.87 -12.82 -5.14
C ASP A 60 -1.63 -11.59 -6.02
N THR A 61 -0.61 -11.67 -6.87
CA THR A 61 -0.49 -10.76 -8.02
C THR A 61 -1.59 -11.06 -9.05
N VAL A 62 -1.88 -10.14 -9.97
CA VAL A 62 -2.85 -10.38 -11.05
C VAL A 62 -2.53 -11.67 -11.81
N SER A 63 -1.27 -11.88 -12.20
CA SER A 63 -0.85 -13.08 -12.92
C SER A 63 -1.01 -14.37 -12.10
N GLN A 64 -0.66 -14.34 -10.80
CA GLN A 64 -0.86 -15.49 -9.92
C GLN A 64 -2.35 -15.80 -9.70
N TYR A 65 -3.16 -14.75 -9.55
CA TYR A 65 -4.60 -14.87 -9.40
C TYR A 65 -5.20 -15.59 -10.62
N ILE A 66 -4.93 -15.11 -11.84
CA ILE A 66 -5.39 -15.77 -13.07
C ILE A 66 -4.90 -17.21 -13.17
N ALA A 67 -3.61 -17.45 -12.94
CA ALA A 67 -3.05 -18.80 -12.99
C ALA A 67 -3.71 -19.77 -11.99
N LYS A 68 -4.10 -19.29 -10.81
CA LYS A 68 -4.86 -20.08 -9.83
C LYS A 68 -6.28 -20.37 -10.32
N LEU A 69 -6.96 -19.40 -10.93
CA LEU A 69 -8.30 -19.61 -11.48
C LEU A 69 -8.30 -20.65 -12.60
N GLU A 70 -7.29 -20.62 -13.46
CA GLU A 70 -7.09 -21.64 -14.52
C GLU A 70 -6.89 -23.05 -13.95
N GLN A 71 -6.40 -23.15 -12.71
CA GLN A 71 -6.26 -24.41 -11.96
C GLN A 71 -7.53 -24.77 -11.16
N GLY A 72 -8.62 -24.01 -11.31
CA GLY A 72 -9.89 -24.23 -10.64
C GLY A 72 -9.99 -23.66 -9.23
N ALA A 73 -9.08 -22.74 -8.84
CA ALA A 73 -9.20 -22.06 -7.55
C ALA A 73 -10.43 -21.16 -7.50
N GLU A 74 -11.12 -21.17 -6.36
CA GLU A 74 -12.28 -20.31 -6.12
C GLU A 74 -11.85 -18.85 -5.78
N PRO A 75 -12.30 -17.84 -6.55
CA PRO A 75 -12.11 -16.42 -6.25
C PRO A 75 -12.60 -16.04 -4.85
N GLY A 76 -11.77 -15.34 -4.09
CA GLY A 76 -12.10 -14.83 -2.76
C GLY A 76 -12.07 -15.89 -1.65
N VAL A 77 -11.78 -17.14 -1.99
CA VAL A 77 -11.61 -18.25 -1.02
C VAL A 77 -10.20 -18.82 -1.11
N GLN A 78 -9.71 -19.12 -2.31
CA GLN A 78 -8.40 -19.73 -2.55
C GLN A 78 -7.44 -18.81 -3.33
N ALA A 79 -8.01 -17.88 -4.08
CA ALA A 79 -7.28 -16.90 -4.86
C ALA A 79 -7.82 -15.49 -4.59
N GLY A 80 -6.94 -14.54 -4.31
CA GLY A 80 -7.35 -13.16 -4.08
C GLY A 80 -6.33 -12.34 -3.30
N ILE A 81 -6.75 -11.14 -2.93
CA ILE A 81 -5.90 -10.15 -2.30
C ILE A 81 -6.65 -9.33 -1.24
N ASP A 82 -5.95 -8.86 -0.20
CA ASP A 82 -6.49 -7.86 0.72
C ASP A 82 -5.93 -6.45 0.46
N ALA A 83 -6.39 -5.48 1.25
CA ALA A 83 -6.07 -4.07 1.02
C ALA A 83 -4.56 -3.78 1.19
N SER A 84 -3.93 -4.37 2.20
CA SER A 84 -2.49 -4.27 2.44
C SER A 84 -1.71 -4.98 1.34
N GLY A 85 -2.12 -6.20 0.97
CA GLY A 85 -1.50 -6.96 -0.11
C GLY A 85 -1.52 -6.21 -1.44
N LEU A 86 -2.62 -5.51 -1.75
CA LEU A 86 -2.71 -4.65 -2.93
C LEU A 86 -1.66 -3.55 -2.93
N VAL A 87 -1.56 -2.79 -1.84
CA VAL A 87 -0.55 -1.72 -1.69
C VAL A 87 0.86 -2.29 -1.83
N ILE A 88 1.13 -3.38 -1.13
CA ILE A 88 2.46 -3.98 -1.07
C ILE A 88 2.87 -4.52 -2.44
N ASN A 89 1.98 -5.22 -3.15
CA ASN A 89 2.26 -5.73 -4.49
C ASN A 89 2.43 -4.60 -5.51
N ALA A 90 1.59 -3.57 -5.45
CA ALA A 90 1.69 -2.40 -6.32
C ALA A 90 3.05 -1.69 -6.18
N TYR A 91 3.50 -1.43 -4.95
CA TYR A 91 4.80 -0.80 -4.73
C TYR A 91 5.97 -1.76 -5.01
N ARG A 92 5.80 -3.07 -4.80
CA ARG A 92 6.82 -4.08 -5.14
C ARG A 92 7.03 -4.24 -6.64
N ALA A 93 6.01 -4.02 -7.47
CA ALA A 93 6.18 -3.98 -8.92
C ALA A 93 7.13 -2.85 -9.35
N VAL A 94 7.16 -1.74 -8.61
CA VAL A 94 8.07 -0.60 -8.83
C VAL A 94 9.44 -0.80 -8.18
N TYR A 95 9.48 -1.44 -7.00
CA TYR A 95 10.70 -1.69 -6.22
C TYR A 95 10.69 -3.14 -5.69
N PRO A 96 11.16 -4.12 -6.48
CA PRO A 96 11.04 -5.56 -6.17
C PRO A 96 11.62 -6.00 -4.82
N GLU A 97 12.64 -5.29 -4.34
CA GLU A 97 13.34 -5.54 -3.09
C GLU A 97 12.67 -4.90 -1.86
N LEU A 98 11.53 -4.22 -2.03
CA LEU A 98 10.77 -3.53 -0.98
C LEU A 98 10.71 -4.35 0.31
N GLN A 99 11.27 -3.78 1.37
CA GLN A 99 11.12 -4.26 2.74
C GLN A 99 10.24 -3.31 3.55
N LEU A 100 9.53 -3.89 4.51
CA LEU A 100 8.67 -3.18 5.45
C LEU A 100 9.22 -3.40 6.85
N VAL A 101 8.88 -2.51 7.77
CA VAL A 101 9.17 -2.63 9.19
C VAL A 101 7.92 -3.09 9.92
N SER A 102 8.09 -4.11 10.75
CA SER A 102 7.15 -4.47 11.81
C SER A 102 7.84 -4.34 13.16
N VAL A 103 7.08 -4.09 14.22
CA VAL A 103 7.60 -3.95 15.57
C VAL A 103 7.11 -5.12 16.42
N VAL A 104 8.05 -5.92 16.93
CA VAL A 104 7.78 -7.03 17.84
C VAL A 104 8.39 -6.70 19.19
N GLY A 105 7.53 -6.39 20.16
CA GLY A 105 7.96 -5.82 21.45
C GLY A 105 8.59 -4.43 21.25
N SER A 106 9.89 -4.32 21.48
CA SER A 106 10.64 -3.06 21.29
C SER A 106 11.66 -3.14 20.14
N ARG A 107 11.57 -4.17 19.28
CA ARG A 107 12.50 -4.37 18.17
C ARG A 107 11.81 -4.22 16.84
N GLU A 108 12.42 -3.44 15.96
CA GLU A 108 12.08 -3.39 14.55
C GLU A 108 12.62 -4.64 13.83
N VAL A 109 11.78 -5.25 13.01
CA VAL A 109 12.13 -6.37 12.14
C VAL A 109 11.72 -6.07 10.71
N LEU A 110 12.56 -6.45 9.76
CA LEU A 110 12.28 -6.31 8.33
C LEU A 110 11.41 -7.48 7.87
N VAL A 111 10.29 -7.16 7.24
CA VAL A 111 9.27 -8.10 6.78
C VAL A 111 8.92 -7.82 5.33
N LYS A 112 8.41 -8.85 4.63
CA LYS A 112 7.92 -8.72 3.25
C LYS A 112 6.42 -8.40 3.19
N ASP A 113 5.73 -8.55 4.30
CA ASP A 113 4.29 -8.32 4.38
C ASP A 113 3.95 -7.63 5.69
N ALA A 114 2.89 -6.81 5.67
CA ALA A 114 2.45 -5.99 6.78
C ALA A 114 0.95 -5.70 6.67
N SER A 115 0.25 -5.68 7.80
CA SER A 115 -1.15 -5.25 7.84
C SER A 115 -1.29 -3.76 7.51
N SER A 116 -2.50 -3.32 7.18
CA SER A 116 -2.82 -1.89 7.01
C SER A 116 -2.41 -1.05 8.22
N GLU A 117 -2.57 -1.58 9.44
CA GLU A 117 -2.14 -0.93 10.68
C GLU A 117 -0.62 -0.81 10.80
N THR A 118 0.11 -1.87 10.47
CA THR A 118 1.59 -1.85 10.48
C THR A 118 2.13 -0.91 9.41
N LEU A 119 1.48 -0.85 8.24
CA LEU A 119 1.83 0.13 7.21
C LEU A 119 1.69 1.56 7.73
N TYR A 120 0.51 1.89 8.29
CA TYR A 120 0.20 3.20 8.85
C TYR A 120 1.18 3.62 9.96
N SER A 121 1.51 2.70 10.86
CA SER A 121 2.26 3.03 12.07
C SER A 121 3.76 3.20 11.83
N TRP A 122 4.33 2.46 10.86
CA TRP A 122 5.81 2.31 10.78
C TRP A 122 6.41 2.45 9.37
N ASN A 123 5.57 2.47 8.34
CA ASN A 123 6.05 2.37 6.95
C ASN A 123 5.63 3.54 6.08
N VAL A 124 5.02 4.58 6.65
CA VAL A 124 4.65 5.77 5.90
C VAL A 124 5.26 7.02 6.47
N ARG A 125 5.62 7.94 5.58
CA ARG A 125 5.79 9.36 5.90
C ARG A 125 4.39 9.97 5.94
N PRO A 126 3.92 10.52 7.08
CA PRO A 126 2.59 11.10 7.17
C PRO A 126 2.37 12.24 6.17
N LEU A 127 1.13 12.37 5.70
CA LEU A 127 0.66 13.41 4.79
C LEU A 127 -0.67 13.97 5.27
N THR A 128 -0.88 15.26 5.03
CA THR A 128 -2.20 15.88 5.06
C THR A 128 -2.95 15.62 3.76
N VAL A 129 -4.28 15.80 3.77
CA VAL A 129 -5.14 15.60 2.59
C VAL A 129 -4.73 16.50 1.42
N ASP A 130 -4.24 17.72 1.69
CA ASP A 130 -3.86 18.68 0.65
C ASP A 130 -2.50 18.35 0.01
N GLU A 131 -1.68 17.54 0.67
CA GLU A 131 -0.39 17.09 0.15
C GLU A 131 -0.50 15.85 -0.75
N LEU A 132 -1.67 15.18 -0.77
CA LEU A 132 -1.88 13.94 -1.51
C LEU A 132 -1.53 14.07 -3.00
N ARG A 133 -0.82 13.05 -3.49
CA ARG A 133 -0.51 12.83 -4.90
C ARG A 133 -0.87 11.38 -5.28
N PRO A 134 -1.23 11.12 -6.55
CA PRO A 134 -1.54 9.77 -7.02
C PRO A 134 -0.53 8.73 -6.53
N GLY A 135 -1.04 7.65 -5.92
CA GLY A 135 -0.26 6.58 -5.29
C GLY A 135 -0.06 6.71 -3.78
N ASP A 136 -0.32 7.88 -3.18
CA ASP A 136 -0.31 8.04 -1.72
C ASP A 136 -1.38 7.19 -1.04
N LEU A 137 -1.14 6.84 0.22
CA LEU A 137 -1.99 5.91 0.96
C LEU A 137 -3.01 6.66 1.80
N LEU A 138 -4.25 6.21 1.75
CA LEU A 138 -5.36 6.63 2.61
C LEU A 138 -5.67 5.49 3.57
N PHE A 139 -5.71 5.78 4.88
CA PHE A 139 -5.95 4.78 5.91
C PHE A 139 -7.31 4.98 6.56
N PHE A 140 -8.01 3.87 6.72
CA PHE A 140 -9.34 3.81 7.29
C PHE A 140 -9.36 2.91 8.52
N GLY A 141 -10.22 3.25 9.46
CA GLY A 141 -10.35 2.54 10.72
C GLY A 141 -11.75 2.63 11.30
N THR A 142 -11.92 1.95 12.43
CA THR A 142 -13.12 2.07 13.25
C THR A 142 -12.69 2.51 14.64
N GLU A 143 -13.40 3.48 15.20
CA GLU A 143 -13.12 3.99 16.54
C GLU A 143 -13.03 2.84 17.55
N GLY A 144 -11.97 2.85 18.37
CA GLY A 144 -11.70 1.80 19.35
C GLY A 144 -11.22 0.46 18.79
N ARG A 145 -11.09 0.30 17.45
CA ARG A 145 -10.62 -0.93 16.79
C ARG A 145 -9.37 -0.78 15.94
N GLY A 146 -8.87 0.46 15.77
CA GLY A 146 -7.66 0.74 15.01
C GLY A 146 -7.87 0.80 13.49
N ILE A 147 -6.75 0.77 12.76
CA ILE A 147 -6.74 0.78 11.29
C ILE A 147 -7.18 -0.59 10.77
N ASN A 148 -8.15 -0.61 9.87
CA ASN A 148 -8.68 -1.84 9.26
C ASN A 148 -8.70 -1.80 7.72
N GLY A 149 -8.26 -0.70 7.11
CA GLY A 149 -8.20 -0.59 5.66
C GLY A 149 -7.15 0.41 5.18
N VAL A 150 -6.69 0.19 3.95
CA VAL A 150 -5.82 1.10 3.22
C VAL A 150 -6.27 1.16 1.75
N ALA A 151 -6.06 2.31 1.11
CA ALA A 151 -6.31 2.51 -0.31
C ALA A 151 -5.18 3.34 -0.92
N LEU A 152 -4.91 3.16 -2.21
CA LEU A 152 -4.08 4.10 -2.96
C LEU A 152 -4.97 5.22 -3.50
N TYR A 153 -4.61 6.45 -3.21
CA TYR A 153 -5.25 7.65 -3.73
C TYR A 153 -5.01 7.76 -5.24
N ALA A 154 -6.09 7.91 -6.01
CA ALA A 154 -6.05 7.98 -7.47
C ALA A 154 -6.22 9.40 -8.01
N GLY A 155 -6.79 10.31 -7.22
CA GLY A 155 -7.04 11.69 -7.65
C GLY A 155 -8.24 12.30 -6.94
N ARG A 156 -8.53 13.57 -7.24
CA ARG A 156 -9.63 14.31 -6.62
C ARG A 156 -10.35 15.19 -7.64
N ARG A 157 -11.67 15.22 -7.55
CA ARG A 157 -12.54 16.16 -8.29
C ARG A 157 -13.50 16.83 -7.31
N GLY A 158 -13.26 18.11 -7.01
CA GLY A 158 -14.03 18.82 -5.98
C GLY A 158 -13.85 18.14 -4.62
N ASN A 159 -14.92 17.69 -4.00
CA ASN A 159 -14.87 16.96 -2.71
C ASN A 159 -14.89 15.43 -2.87
N LEU A 160 -14.80 14.91 -4.09
CA LEU A 160 -14.72 13.47 -4.33
C LEU A 160 -13.25 13.06 -4.50
N LEU A 161 -12.76 12.25 -3.57
CA LEU A 161 -11.49 11.55 -3.68
C LEU A 161 -11.74 10.22 -4.41
N GLU A 162 -10.96 9.94 -5.44
CA GLU A 162 -10.89 8.63 -6.09
C GLU A 162 -9.77 7.82 -5.44
N MET A 163 -10.02 6.52 -5.22
CA MET A 163 -9.07 5.62 -4.60
C MET A 163 -9.27 4.19 -5.07
N VAL A 164 -8.20 3.40 -5.12
CA VAL A 164 -8.23 1.97 -5.41
C VAL A 164 -7.91 1.16 -4.15
N THR A 165 -8.72 0.14 -3.88
CA THR A 165 -8.58 -0.72 -2.69
C THR A 165 -9.19 -2.09 -2.91
N ALA A 166 -8.67 -3.12 -2.22
CA ALA A 166 -9.33 -4.41 -2.09
C ALA A 166 -10.47 -4.28 -1.06
N SER A 167 -11.70 -4.14 -1.54
CA SER A 167 -12.86 -3.85 -0.71
C SER A 167 -13.55 -5.13 -0.27
N GLN A 168 -13.53 -5.41 1.04
CA GLN A 168 -14.28 -6.53 1.62
C GLN A 168 -15.77 -6.45 1.31
N SER A 169 -16.39 -5.27 1.44
CA SER A 169 -17.83 -5.08 1.21
C SER A 169 -18.24 -5.20 -0.26
N ARG A 170 -17.30 -4.99 -1.19
CA ARG A 170 -17.51 -5.26 -2.63
C ARG A 170 -17.05 -6.66 -3.05
N GLY A 171 -16.34 -7.38 -2.18
CA GLY A 171 -15.77 -8.70 -2.47
C GLY A 171 -14.62 -8.69 -3.49
N LYS A 172 -14.03 -7.52 -3.81
CA LYS A 172 -13.01 -7.38 -4.84
C LYS A 172 -12.25 -6.06 -4.78
N VAL A 173 -11.18 -5.98 -5.57
CA VAL A 173 -10.48 -4.72 -5.85
C VAL A 173 -11.34 -3.81 -6.72
N VAL A 174 -11.47 -2.55 -6.29
CA VAL A 174 -12.29 -1.54 -6.96
C VAL A 174 -11.59 -0.19 -7.00
N LEU A 175 -11.76 0.54 -8.10
CA LEU A 175 -11.62 1.99 -8.13
C LEU A 175 -12.95 2.59 -7.67
N THR A 176 -12.94 3.36 -6.59
CA THR A 176 -14.15 3.94 -5.98
C THR A 176 -13.92 5.39 -5.58
N THR A 177 -15.00 6.08 -5.24
CA THR A 177 -14.97 7.44 -4.71
C THR A 177 -15.39 7.51 -3.25
N VAL A 178 -14.81 8.46 -2.51
CA VAL A 178 -15.25 8.88 -1.16
C VAL A 178 -15.43 10.38 -1.14
N ARG A 179 -16.49 10.86 -0.49
CA ARG A 179 -16.76 12.29 -0.30
C ARG A 179 -16.03 12.80 0.94
N LEU A 180 -15.12 13.75 0.75
CA LEU A 180 -14.49 14.52 1.83
C LEU A 180 -15.55 15.25 2.66
N GLY A 181 -15.46 15.10 3.99
CA GLY A 181 -16.45 15.63 4.93
C GLY A 181 -17.84 14.98 4.82
N GLY A 182 -17.94 13.82 4.18
CA GLY A 182 -19.15 12.99 4.27
C GLY A 182 -19.07 12.01 5.44
N ASP A 183 -20.22 11.46 5.83
CA ASP A 183 -20.36 10.63 7.02
C ASP A 183 -19.32 9.50 7.10
N TYR A 184 -19.12 8.75 6.01
CA TYR A 184 -18.10 7.69 5.95
C TYR A 184 -16.68 8.22 6.15
N TRP A 185 -16.35 9.37 5.55
CA TRP A 185 -15.05 9.99 5.71
C TRP A 185 -14.83 10.40 7.17
N GLU A 186 -15.80 11.11 7.76
CA GLU A 186 -15.72 11.59 9.14
C GLU A 186 -15.66 10.45 10.16
N SER A 187 -16.37 9.35 9.90
CA SER A 187 -16.41 8.20 10.81
C SER A 187 -15.22 7.25 10.67
N SER A 188 -14.51 7.26 9.53
CA SER A 188 -13.58 6.17 9.19
C SER A 188 -12.22 6.61 8.68
N PHE A 189 -12.05 7.83 8.17
CA PHE A 189 -10.72 8.30 7.78
C PHE A 189 -9.84 8.53 9.00
N VAL A 190 -8.65 7.94 9.02
CA VAL A 190 -7.71 8.07 10.14
C VAL A 190 -6.49 8.90 9.78
N GLY A 191 -6.00 8.78 8.54
CA GLY A 191 -4.84 9.54 8.10
C GLY A 191 -4.38 9.15 6.71
N ALA A 192 -3.35 9.85 6.24
CA ALA A 192 -2.72 9.58 4.96
C ALA A 192 -1.20 9.54 5.09
N GLY A 193 -0.53 8.93 4.12
CA GLY A 193 0.91 8.90 4.09
C GLY A 193 1.50 8.32 2.82
N ARG A 194 2.78 8.59 2.60
CA ARG A 194 3.54 7.99 1.50
C ARG A 194 4.38 6.84 2.00
N LEU A 195 4.35 5.71 1.30
CA LEU A 195 5.16 4.56 1.65
C LEU A 195 6.66 4.93 1.67
N ILE A 196 7.37 4.38 2.65
CA ILE A 196 8.81 4.53 2.83
C ILE A 196 9.52 3.39 2.10
N LYS A 197 10.51 3.74 1.29
CA LYS A 197 11.38 2.83 0.56
C LYS A 197 12.51 2.36 1.47
N ARG A 198 12.56 1.05 1.72
CA ARG A 198 13.61 0.36 2.48
C ARG A 198 14.05 -0.87 1.69
#